data_AF-A0A453IXY8-F1
#
_entry.id   AF-A0A453IXY8-F1
#
_cell.length_a   1.000
_cell.length_b   1.000
_cell.length_c   1.000
_cell.angle_alpha   90.00
_cell.angle_beta   90.00
_cell.angle_gamma   90.00
#
_symmetry.space_group_name_H-M   'P 1'
#
loop_
_entity.id
_entity.type
_entity.pdbx_description
1 polymer ?
#
loop_
_entity_poly.entity_id
_entity_poly.type
_entity_poly.pdbx_seq_one_letter_code
_entity_poly.pdbx_strand_id
1 'polypeptide(L)'
;MANEQPAETYTVEELVAVNPYNPDILNDLEVFVNDQVSSKTYNLDANLSLLRLYQFEPERLSVQIVARILIKALMAMPAPDFSLCLFLIPEHVQMEEQFKTLIVLSHYLEVHTFFAQLSNLWMPKK
;
A
#
# COMPACT_ATOMS: atom_id res chain seq x y z
N MET A 1 -2.33 29.30 -34.90
CA MET A 1 -2.42 29.56 -33.44
C MET A 1 -2.31 28.21 -32.76
N ALA A 2 -1.12 27.91 -32.24
CA ALA A 2 -0.89 26.70 -31.46
C ALA A 2 -1.69 26.85 -30.15
N ASN A 3 -2.67 25.99 -29.96
CA ASN A 3 -3.39 25.90 -28.70
C ASN A 3 -2.52 25.05 -27.76
N GLU A 4 -1.49 25.66 -27.17
CA GLU A 4 -0.76 25.10 -26.04
C GLU A 4 -1.71 25.16 -24.84
N GLN A 5 -2.55 24.13 -24.69
CA GLN A 5 -3.20 23.87 -23.42
C GLN A 5 -2.09 23.56 -22.40
N PRO A 6 -2.02 24.24 -21.25
CA PRO A 6 -1.12 23.83 -20.20
C PRO A 6 -1.51 22.41 -19.82
N ALA A 7 -0.58 21.47 -19.92
CA ALA A 7 -0.74 20.15 -19.34
C ALA A 7 -0.90 20.37 -17.84
N GLU A 8 -2.15 20.38 -17.36
CA GLU A 8 -2.43 20.41 -15.93
C GLU A 8 -1.84 19.13 -15.36
N THR A 9 -0.70 19.25 -14.69
CA THR A 9 -0.04 18.15 -13.99
C THR A 9 -0.88 17.83 -12.76
N TYR A 10 -1.94 17.03 -12.93
CA TYR A 10 -2.73 16.52 -11.81
C TYR A 10 -1.83 15.66 -10.91
N THR A 11 -1.98 15.82 -9.61
CA THR A 11 -1.32 14.94 -8.63
C THR A 11 -1.94 13.53 -8.71
N VAL A 12 -1.17 12.51 -8.34
CA VAL A 12 -1.64 11.11 -8.38
C VAL A 12 -2.85 10.94 -7.47
N GLU A 13 -2.89 11.66 -6.36
CA GLU A 13 -4.02 11.72 -5.44
C GLU A 13 -5.29 12.27 -6.09
N GLU A 14 -5.19 13.33 -6.89
CA GLU A 14 -6.32 13.89 -7.63
C GLU A 14 -6.80 12.92 -8.72
N LEU A 15 -5.88 12.26 -9.42
CA LEU A 15 -6.22 11.26 -10.42
C LEU A 15 -6.99 10.08 -9.82
N VAL A 16 -6.54 9.58 -8.66
CA VAL A 16 -7.24 8.55 -7.89
C VAL A 16 -8.61 9.03 -7.42
N ALA A 17 -8.73 10.28 -6.99
CA ALA A 17 -10.01 10.85 -6.53
C ALA A 17 -11.03 11.02 -7.67
N VAL A 18 -10.57 11.33 -8.89
CA VAL A 18 -11.42 11.52 -10.07
C VAL A 18 -11.86 10.18 -10.67
N ASN A 19 -10.93 9.24 -10.87
CA ASN A 19 -11.24 7.92 -11.40
C ASN A 19 -10.25 6.85 -10.89
N PRO A 20 -10.55 6.19 -9.74
CA PRO A 20 -9.64 5.23 -9.12
C PRO A 20 -9.47 3.92 -9.90
N TYR A 21 -10.28 3.69 -10.94
CA TYR A 21 -10.27 2.47 -11.76
C TYR A 21 -9.73 2.72 -13.18
N ASN A 22 -9.14 3.88 -13.45
CA ASN A 22 -8.53 4.15 -14.74
C ASN A 22 -7.23 3.31 -14.91
N PRO A 23 -7.12 2.40 -15.89
CA PRO A 23 -5.89 1.64 -16.09
C PRO A 23 -4.71 2.50 -16.58
N ASP A 24 -4.98 3.70 -17.12
CA ASP A 24 -3.94 4.62 -17.59
C ASP A 24 -3.09 5.17 -16.43
N ILE A 25 -3.67 5.30 -15.23
CA ILE A 25 -2.98 5.83 -14.04
C ILE A 25 -2.12 4.78 -13.32
N LEU A 26 -2.14 3.53 -13.79
CA LEU A 26 -1.41 2.42 -13.16
C LEU A 26 0.09 2.70 -13.08
N ASN A 27 0.69 3.16 -14.19
CA ASN A 27 2.12 3.48 -14.23
C ASN A 27 2.47 4.65 -13.29
N ASP A 28 1.62 5.67 -13.25
CA ASP A 28 1.81 6.83 -12.36
C ASP A 28 1.75 6.40 -10.89
N LEU A 29 0.83 5.48 -10.55
CA LEU A 29 0.72 4.90 -9.22
C LEU A 29 1.95 4.04 -8.85
N GLU A 30 2.49 3.26 -9.77
CA GLU A 30 3.74 2.51 -9.52
C GLU A 30 4.92 3.44 -9.24
N VAL A 31 5.08 4.49 -10.04
CA VAL A 31 6.10 5.53 -9.81
C VAL A 31 5.87 6.20 -8.46
N PHE A 32 4.62 6.52 -8.14
CA PHE A 32 4.25 7.13 -6.88
C PHE A 32 4.58 6.23 -5.67
N VAL A 33 4.40 4.92 -5.75
CA VAL A 33 4.87 3.99 -4.71
C VAL A 33 6.39 4.06 -4.53
N ASN A 34 7.15 4.17 -5.62
CA ASN A 34 8.60 4.29 -5.56
C ASN A 34 9.04 5.62 -4.95
N ASP A 35 8.33 6.69 -5.31
CA ASP A 35 8.54 8.01 -4.73
C ASP A 35 8.20 8.02 -3.25
N GLN A 36 7.14 7.33 -2.80
CA GLN A 36 6.84 7.16 -1.38
C GLN A 36 8.01 6.52 -0.63
N VAL A 37 8.67 5.51 -1.20
CA VAL A 37 9.85 4.88 -0.60
C VAL A 37 11.00 5.89 -0.49
N SER A 38 11.31 6.62 -1.56
CA SER A 38 12.41 7.59 -1.61
C SER A 38 12.19 8.81 -0.71
N SER A 39 10.98 9.36 -0.72
CA SER A 39 10.58 10.57 0.00
C SER A 39 10.12 10.32 1.44
N LYS A 40 10.05 9.04 1.86
CA LYS A 40 9.56 8.61 3.17
C LYS A 40 8.11 9.03 3.46
N THR A 41 7.31 9.28 2.43
CA THR A 41 5.87 9.52 2.56
C THR A 41 5.09 8.21 2.54
N TYR A 42 3.80 8.28 2.87
CA TYR A 42 2.90 7.13 2.86
C TYR A 42 1.47 7.59 2.55
N ASN A 43 0.87 6.97 1.54
CA ASN A 43 -0.51 7.23 1.12
C ASN A 43 -1.21 5.89 0.86
N LEU A 44 -2.06 5.47 1.80
CA LEU A 44 -2.76 4.20 1.74
C LEU A 44 -3.78 4.17 0.59
N ASP A 45 -4.52 5.25 0.35
CA ASP A 45 -5.58 5.27 -0.65
C ASP A 45 -5.04 5.05 -2.07
N ALA A 46 -3.91 5.66 -2.40
CA ALA A 46 -3.19 5.42 -3.64
C ALA A 46 -2.72 3.96 -3.74
N ASN A 47 -2.14 3.41 -2.66
CA ASN A 47 -1.66 2.03 -2.62
C ASN A 47 -2.81 1.03 -2.82
N LEU A 48 -3.96 1.22 -2.16
CA LEU A 48 -5.14 0.37 -2.32
C LEU A 48 -5.73 0.48 -3.72
N SER A 49 -5.72 1.68 -4.32
CA SER A 49 -6.19 1.88 -5.70
C SER A 49 -5.31 1.12 -6.69
N LEU A 50 -3.99 1.17 -6.53
CA LEU A 50 -3.06 0.37 -7.35
C LEU A 50 -3.28 -1.14 -7.19
N LEU A 51 -3.41 -1.62 -5.95
CA LEU A 51 -3.66 -3.05 -5.70
C LEU A 51 -4.99 -3.51 -6.33
N ARG A 52 -6.03 -2.66 -6.31
CA ARG A 52 -7.30 -2.93 -7.01
C ARG A 52 -7.11 -2.97 -8.52
N LEU A 53 -6.33 -2.05 -9.11
CA LEU A 53 -6.03 -2.07 -10.54
C LEU A 53 -5.31 -3.36 -10.95
N TYR A 54 -4.38 -3.87 -10.14
CA TYR A 54 -3.76 -5.18 -10.39
C TYR A 54 -4.74 -6.35 -10.33
N GLN A 55 -5.87 -6.25 -9.62
CA GLN A 55 -6.91 -7.28 -9.66
C GLN A 55 -7.64 -7.30 -11.01
N PHE A 56 -7.79 -6.15 -11.67
CA PHE A 56 -8.39 -6.04 -13.00
C PHE A 56 -7.39 -6.40 -14.11
N GLU A 57 -6.11 -6.07 -13.94
CA GLU A 57 -5.02 -6.32 -14.89
C GLU A 57 -3.89 -7.16 -14.27
N PRO A 58 -4.11 -8.47 -14.02
CA PRO A 58 -3.13 -9.33 -13.35
C PRO A 58 -1.82 -9.50 -14.12
N GLU A 59 -1.85 -9.32 -15.46
CA GLU A 59 -0.65 -9.40 -16.31
C GLU A 59 0.35 -8.25 -16.06
N ARG A 60 -0.12 -7.13 -15.49
CA ARG A 60 0.70 -5.96 -15.18
C ARG A 60 1.16 -5.93 -13.72
N LEU A 61 0.78 -6.93 -12.92
CA LEU A 61 1.13 -7.01 -11.51
C LEU A 61 2.64 -7.05 -11.33
N SER A 62 3.19 -6.03 -10.66
CA SER A 62 4.59 -5.99 -10.26
C SER A 62 4.77 -6.44 -8.81
N VAL A 63 5.34 -7.63 -8.65
CA VAL A 63 5.64 -8.25 -7.36
C VAL A 63 6.51 -7.34 -6.47
N GLN A 64 7.46 -6.62 -7.07
CA GLN A 64 8.33 -5.68 -6.37
C GLN A 64 7.55 -4.48 -5.79
N ILE A 65 6.57 -3.97 -6.54
CA ILE A 65 5.72 -2.86 -6.09
C ILE A 65 4.81 -3.32 -4.95
N VAL A 66 4.21 -4.51 -5.09
CA VAL A 66 3.38 -5.11 -4.03
C VAL A 66 4.17 -5.31 -2.73
N ALA A 67 5.41 -5.78 -2.81
CA ALA A 67 6.29 -5.91 -1.64
C ALA A 67 6.58 -4.57 -0.97
N ARG A 68 6.84 -3.51 -1.75
CA ARG A 68 7.05 -2.14 -1.22
C ARG A 68 5.83 -1.61 -0.49
N ILE A 69 4.63 -1.83 -1.03
CA ILE A 69 3.36 -1.44 -0.40
C ILE A 69 3.21 -2.16 0.94
N LEU A 70 3.40 -3.49 0.97
CA LEU A 70 3.27 -4.27 2.20
C LEU A 70 4.30 -3.86 3.26
N ILE A 71 5.55 -3.61 2.88
CA ILE A 71 6.58 -3.12 3.81
C ILE A 71 6.18 -1.75 4.38
N LYS A 72 5.69 -0.83 3.54
CA LYS A 72 5.19 0.47 3.99
C LYS A 72 4.00 0.33 4.95
N ALA A 73 3.08 -0.58 4.67
CA ALA A 73 1.96 -0.88 5.56
C ALA A 73 2.41 -1.49 6.91
N LEU A 74 3.43 -2.36 6.91
CA LEU A 74 4.05 -2.86 8.15
C LEU A 74 4.62 -1.71 9.00
N MET A 75 5.26 -0.73 8.35
CA MET A 75 5.82 0.43 9.05
C MET A 75 4.75 1.37 9.62
N ALA A 76 3.51 1.29 9.12
CA ALA A 76 2.36 2.06 9.60
C ALA A 76 1.59 1.38 10.74
N MET A 77 2.05 0.22 11.23
CA MET A 77 1.43 -0.41 12.39
C MET A 77 1.41 0.52 13.61
N PRO A 78 0.32 0.51 14.40
CA PRO A 78 -0.66 -0.57 14.54
C PRO A 78 -1.91 -0.47 13.64
N ALA A 79 -1.91 0.39 12.62
CA ALA A 79 -3.04 0.48 11.69
C ALA A 79 -3.28 -0.85 10.94
N PRO A 80 -4.53 -1.19 10.57
CA PRO A 80 -4.87 -2.46 9.91
C PRO A 80 -4.47 -2.52 8.42
N ASP A 81 -3.69 -1.55 7.95
CA ASP A 81 -3.31 -1.33 6.56
C ASP A 81 -2.68 -2.57 5.91
N PHE A 82 -1.85 -3.30 6.65
CA PHE A 82 -1.18 -4.50 6.13
C PHE A 82 -2.19 -5.56 5.71
N SER A 83 -3.15 -5.86 6.59
CA SER A 83 -4.20 -6.85 6.33
C SER A 83 -5.15 -6.41 5.22
N LEU A 84 -5.44 -5.10 5.12
CA LEU A 84 -6.22 -4.54 4.02
C LEU A 84 -5.51 -4.70 2.67
N CYS A 85 -4.21 -4.40 2.61
CA CYS A 85 -3.41 -4.58 1.40
C CYS A 85 -3.30 -6.06 1.03
N LEU A 86 -3.06 -6.94 2.01
CA LEU A 86 -2.94 -8.38 1.79
C LEU A 86 -4.22 -8.98 1.19
N PHE A 87 -5.39 -8.56 1.65
CA PHE A 87 -6.68 -9.03 1.11
C PHE A 87 -6.87 -8.72 -0.38
N LEU A 88 -6.21 -7.68 -0.90
CA LEU A 88 -6.30 -7.32 -2.31
C LEU A 88 -5.30 -8.10 -3.19
N ILE A 89 -4.32 -8.77 -2.61
CA ILE A 89 -3.29 -9.51 -3.36
C ILE A 89 -3.81 -10.92 -3.69
N PRO A 90 -3.66 -11.42 -4.93
CA PRO A 90 -4.04 -12.79 -5.27
C PRO A 90 -3.31 -13.85 -4.45
N GLU A 91 -4.00 -14.93 -4.08
CA GLU A 91 -3.46 -16.01 -3.22
C GLU A 91 -2.15 -16.62 -3.76
N HIS A 92 -2.05 -16.83 -5.08
CA HIS A 92 -0.85 -17.39 -5.69
C HIS A 92 0.38 -16.49 -5.49
N VAL A 93 0.20 -15.17 -5.48
CA VAL A 93 1.27 -14.20 -5.17
C VAL A 93 1.60 -14.25 -3.69
N GLN A 94 0.59 -14.30 -2.80
CA GLN A 94 0.81 -14.42 -1.35
C GLN A 94 1.63 -15.66 -0.96
N MET A 95 1.58 -16.73 -1.76
CA MET A 95 2.32 -17.97 -1.51
C MET A 95 3.81 -17.90 -1.83
N GLU A 96 4.28 -16.83 -2.48
CA GLU A 96 5.71 -16.63 -2.70
C GLU A 96 6.47 -16.39 -1.38
N GLU A 97 7.73 -16.84 -1.34
CA GLU A 97 8.54 -16.85 -0.12
C GLU A 97 8.71 -15.45 0.50
N GLN A 98 8.91 -14.43 -0.34
CA GLN A 98 9.08 -13.05 0.11
C GLN A 98 7.85 -12.50 0.86
N PHE A 99 6.64 -12.90 0.46
CA PHE A 99 5.41 -12.46 1.13
C PHE A 99 5.15 -13.25 2.40
N LYS A 100 5.49 -14.53 2.44
CA LYS A 100 5.43 -15.33 3.67
C LYS A 100 6.23 -14.70 4.80
N THR A 101 7.44 -14.23 4.53
CA THR A 101 8.24 -13.51 5.53
C THR A 101 7.53 -12.24 6.02
N LEU A 102 6.95 -11.44 5.13
CA LEU A 102 6.23 -10.22 5.50
C LEU A 102 4.98 -10.51 6.35
N ILE A 103 4.22 -11.56 6.01
CA ILE A 103 3.04 -12.00 6.77
C ILE A 103 3.44 -12.49 8.16
N VAL A 104 4.52 -13.25 8.26
CA VAL A 104 5.04 -13.71 9.55
C VAL A 104 5.48 -12.52 10.41
N LEU A 105 6.16 -11.53 9.81
CA LEU A 105 6.55 -10.30 10.50
C LEU A 105 5.34 -9.48 10.96
N SER A 106 4.29 -9.35 10.15
CA SER A 106 3.06 -8.65 10.55
C SER A 106 2.46 -9.31 11.79
N HIS A 107 2.37 -10.64 11.80
CA HIS A 107 1.82 -11.39 12.92
C HIS A 107 2.62 -11.16 14.23
N TYR A 108 3.95 -11.21 14.18
CA TYR A 108 4.77 -10.95 15.37
C TYR A 108 4.58 -9.53 15.92
N LEU A 109 4.46 -8.55 15.03
CA LEU A 109 4.30 -7.14 15.40
C LEU A 109 2.89 -6.85 15.95
N GLU A 110 1.85 -7.48 15.40
CA GLU A 110 0.49 -7.43 15.93
C GLU A 110 0.42 -8.01 17.35
N VAL A 111 1.03 -9.18 17.58
CA VAL A 111 1.04 -9.82 18.89
C VAL A 111 1.75 -8.93 19.92
N HIS A 112 2.92 -8.38 19.60
CA HIS A 112 3.62 -7.50 20.52
C HIS A 112 2.84 -6.20 20.81
N THR A 113 2.19 -5.63 19.81
CA THR A 113 1.31 -4.46 19.96
C THR A 113 0.15 -4.76 20.90
N PHE A 114 -0.52 -5.90 20.71
CA PHE A 114 -1.62 -6.34 21.56
C PHE A 114 -1.19 -6.50 23.03
N PHE A 115 -0.04 -7.13 23.28
CA PHE A 115 0.51 -7.25 24.63
C PHE A 115 0.86 -5.90 25.25
N ALA A 116 1.41 -4.96 24.48
CA ALA A 116 1.69 -3.60 24.95
C ALA A 116 0.40 -2.85 25.32
N GLN A 117 -0.66 -2.98 24.52
CA GLN A 117 -1.97 -2.40 24.82
C GLN A 117 -2.59 -3.00 26.09
N LEU A 118 -2.54 -4.32 26.26
CA LEU A 118 -3.03 -4.98 27.48
C LEU A 118 -2.23 -4.58 28.72
N SER A 119 -0.92 -4.44 28.61
CA SER A 119 -0.06 -3.96 29.69
C SER A 119 -0.46 -2.55 30.14
N ASN A 120 -0.71 -1.64 29.19
CA ASN A 120 -1.20 -0.29 29.49
C ASN A 120 -2.61 -0.27 30.11
N LEU A 121 -3.47 -1.25 29.77
CA LEU A 121 -4.82 -1.36 30.31
C LEU A 121 -4.83 -1.94 31.74
N TRP A 122 -3.91 -2.84 32.07
CA TRP A 122 -3.90 -3.58 33.34
C TRP A 122 -2.90 -3.05 34.37
N MET A 123 -1.89 -2.28 33.96
CA MET A 123 -1.00 -1.56 34.88
C MET A 123 -1.36 -0.07 34.96
N PRO A 124 -2.20 0.36 35.92
CA PRO A 124 -2.40 1.78 36.18
C PRO A 124 -1.06 2.39 36.62
N LYS A 125 -0.61 3.43 35.91
CA LYS A 125 0.52 4.24 36.37
C LYS A 125 0.09 4.92 37.68
N LYS A 126 0.81 4.62 38.76
CA LYS A 126 0.71 5.35 40.04
C LYS A 126 1.05 6.81 39.86
#